data_AF-A0A0M1JVH5-F1
#
_entry.id   AF-A0A0M1JVH5-F1
#
_cell.length_a   1.000
_cell.length_b   1.000
_cell.length_c   1.000
_cell.angle_alpha   90.00
_cell.angle_beta   90.00
_cell.angle_gamma   90.00
#
_symmetry.space_group_name_H-M   'P 1'
#
loop_
_entity.id
_entity.type
_entity.pdbx_description
1 polymer ?
#
loop_
_entity_poly.entity_id
_entity_poly.type
_entity_poly.pdbx_seq_one_letter_code
_entity_poly.pdbx_strand_id
1 'polypeptide(L)'
;MAERKKIVIGCQGGGSHTAFTAGVLKKLLQAGVHERYNIIGLSGTSGGAICATTVWYGLLKWAKGSKEPPYKWLVDFWTKGNAANSLWEEMINDWTIQ
;
A
#
# COMPACT_ATOMS: atom_id res chain seq x y z
N MET A 1 -30.05 -2.96 9.21
CA MET A 1 -29.01 -1.98 8.81
C MET A 1 -28.85 -2.06 7.30
N ALA A 2 -28.71 -0.92 6.60
CA ALA A 2 -28.44 -0.95 5.17
C ALA A 2 -27.07 -1.62 4.91
N GLU A 3 -26.96 -2.48 3.90
CA GLU A 3 -25.70 -3.11 3.51
C GLU A 3 -24.68 -2.03 3.10
N ARG A 4 -23.42 -2.15 3.58
CA ARG A 4 -22.35 -1.23 3.18
C ARG A 4 -22.10 -1.34 1.67
N LYS A 5 -21.99 -0.20 0.99
CA LYS A 5 -21.71 -0.15 -0.45
C LYS A 5 -20.44 -0.92 -0.78
N LYS A 6 -20.54 -1.85 -1.72
CA LYS A 6 -19.42 -2.65 -2.24
C LYS A 6 -18.57 -1.80 -3.18
N ILE A 7 -17.26 -1.82 -2.99
CA ILE A 7 -16.30 -1.11 -3.83
C ILE A 7 -15.12 -2.00 -4.20
N VAL A 8 -14.52 -1.71 -5.35
CA VAL A 8 -13.23 -2.25 -5.78
C VAL A 8 -12.27 -1.08 -5.90
N ILE A 9 -11.03 -1.26 -5.45
CA ILE A 9 -9.99 -0.24 -5.53
C ILE A 9 -8.99 -0.65 -6.62
N GLY A 10 -8.90 0.15 -7.68
CA GLY A 10 -7.88 0.05 -8.70
C GLY A 10 -6.64 0.86 -8.34
N CYS A 11 -5.48 0.22 -8.33
CA CYS A 11 -4.18 0.80 -8.05
C CYS A 11 -3.42 0.95 -9.37
N GLN A 12 -3.33 2.18 -9.87
CA GLN A 12 -2.54 2.49 -11.06
C GLN A 12 -1.07 2.15 -10.82
N GLY A 13 -0.44 1.47 -11.78
CA GLY A 13 1.00 1.24 -11.78
C GLY A 13 1.79 2.44 -12.33
N GLY A 14 3.12 2.37 -12.22
CA GLY A 14 4.01 3.42 -12.74
C GLY A 14 5.45 3.32 -12.24
N GLY A 15 5.91 2.10 -11.92
CA GLY A 15 7.21 1.89 -11.28
C GLY A 15 7.29 2.55 -9.90
N SER A 16 8.39 3.26 -9.63
CA SER A 16 8.64 3.95 -8.36
C SER A 16 7.64 5.08 -8.06
N HIS A 17 7.04 5.71 -9.08
CA HIS A 17 5.97 6.71 -8.87
C HIS A 17 4.77 6.15 -8.10
N THR A 18 4.62 4.82 -8.05
CA THR A 18 3.55 4.17 -7.29
C THR A 18 3.68 4.35 -5.76
N ALA A 19 4.81 4.86 -5.26
CA ALA A 19 4.92 5.37 -3.89
C ALA A 19 3.86 6.45 -3.58
N PHE A 20 3.44 7.25 -4.58
CA PHE A 20 2.33 8.19 -4.43
C PHE A 20 0.99 7.46 -4.21
N THR A 21 0.69 6.42 -5.00
CA THR A 21 -0.49 5.56 -4.80
C THR A 21 -0.51 4.95 -3.40
N ALA A 22 0.66 4.56 -2.87
CA ALA A 22 0.78 4.09 -1.49
C ALA A 22 0.39 5.17 -0.47
N GLY A 23 0.81 6.41 -0.68
CA GLY A 23 0.41 7.56 0.14
C GLY A 23 -1.11 7.79 0.12
N VAL A 24 -1.74 7.71 -1.05
CA VAL A 24 -3.21 7.83 -1.19
C VAL A 24 -3.93 6.71 -0.44
N LEU A 25 -3.52 5.46 -0.62
CA LEU A 25 -4.11 4.31 0.05
C LEU A 25 -3.96 4.39 1.58
N LYS A 26 -2.79 4.82 2.07
CA LYS A 26 -2.57 5.08 3.49
C LYS A 26 -3.60 6.10 4.00
N LYS A 27 -3.79 7.21 3.31
CA LYS A 27 -4.76 8.26 3.71
C LYS A 27 -6.20 7.75 3.70
N LEU A 28 -6.59 6.98 2.69
CA LEU A 28 -7.92 6.37 2.64
C LEU A 28 -8.16 5.39 3.80
N LEU A 29 -7.17 4.56 4.13
CA LEU A 29 -7.25 3.62 5.25
C LEU A 29 -7.28 4.33 6.60
N GLN A 30 -6.51 5.41 6.78
CA GLN A 30 -6.57 6.29 7.96
C GLN A 30 -7.94 6.94 8.12
N ALA A 31 -8.59 7.30 7.02
CA ALA A 31 -9.93 7.87 7.01
C ALA A 31 -11.05 6.81 7.17
N GLY A 32 -10.72 5.55 7.45
CA GLY A 32 -11.71 4.50 7.72
C GLY A 32 -12.46 4.00 6.49
N VAL A 33 -11.89 4.08 5.28
CA VAL A 33 -12.57 3.63 4.04
C VAL A 33 -13.04 2.16 4.13
N HIS A 34 -12.28 1.31 4.82
CA HIS A 34 -12.56 -0.13 5.02
C HIS A 34 -13.67 -0.41 6.05
N GLU A 35 -13.96 0.58 6.90
CA GLU A 35 -15.05 0.55 7.87
C GLU A 35 -16.33 1.11 7.23
N ARG A 36 -16.20 2.19 6.45
CA ARG A 36 -17.31 2.85 5.75
C ARG A 36 -17.84 2.06 4.56
N TYR A 37 -16.97 1.37 3.82
CA TYR A 37 -17.32 0.61 2.62
C TYR A 37 -16.95 -0.88 2.77
N ASN A 38 -17.62 -1.73 1.99
CA ASN A 38 -17.22 -3.12 1.85
C ASN A 38 -16.24 -3.24 0.67
N ILE A 39 -14.94 -3.31 0.95
CA ILE A 39 -13.91 -3.47 -0.07
C ILE A 39 -13.91 -4.94 -0.52
N ILE A 40 -14.49 -5.20 -1.69
CA ILE A 40 -14.65 -6.56 -2.22
C ILE A 40 -13.53 -6.97 -3.19
N GLY A 41 -12.65 -6.03 -3.55
CA GLY A 41 -11.54 -6.30 -4.44
C GLY A 41 -10.50 -5.19 -4.47
N LEU A 42 -9.26 -5.59 -4.74
CA LEU A 42 -8.11 -4.73 -4.97
C LEU A 42 -7.44 -5.23 -6.26
N SER A 43 -7.11 -4.31 -7.16
CA SER A 43 -6.44 -4.65 -8.43
C SER A 43 -5.34 -3.64 -8.72
N GLY A 44 -4.31 -4.06 -9.43
CA GLY A 44 -3.23 -3.20 -9.88
C GLY A 44 -2.21 -3.98 -10.70
N THR A 45 -1.30 -3.26 -11.37
CA THR A 45 -0.26 -3.85 -12.23
C THR A 45 1.12 -3.29 -11.83
N SER A 46 2.18 -4.10 -11.89
CA SER A 46 3.54 -3.70 -11.48
C SER A 46 3.56 -3.11 -10.05
N GLY A 47 4.08 -1.90 -9.83
CA GLY A 47 4.03 -1.22 -8.52
C GLY A 47 2.61 -1.08 -7.95
N GLY A 48 1.59 -0.98 -8.81
CA GLY A 48 0.19 -0.93 -8.40
C GLY A 48 -0.28 -2.27 -7.83
N ALA A 49 0.22 -3.39 -8.37
CA ALA A 49 -0.05 -4.72 -7.83
C ALA A 49 0.54 -4.89 -6.43
N ILE A 50 1.73 -4.30 -6.19
CA ILE A 50 2.35 -4.28 -4.86
C ILE A 50 1.48 -3.49 -3.88
N CYS A 51 1.02 -2.29 -4.27
CA CYS A 51 0.09 -1.49 -3.46
C CYS A 51 -1.20 -2.24 -3.14
N ALA A 52 -1.84 -2.85 -4.15
CA ALA A 52 -3.05 -3.64 -3.98
C ALA A 52 -2.84 -4.82 -3.01
N THR A 53 -1.75 -5.57 -3.19
CA THR A 53 -1.42 -6.77 -2.40
C THR A 53 -1.10 -6.42 -0.95
N THR A 54 -0.30 -5.38 -0.71
CA THR A 54 0.08 -4.96 0.64
C THR A 54 -1.10 -4.40 1.43
N VAL A 55 -2.01 -3.66 0.78
CA VAL A 55 -3.29 -3.24 1.41
C VAL A 55 -4.16 -4.43 1.72
N TRP A 56 -4.33 -5.36 0.78
CA TRP A 56 -5.10 -6.58 1.00
C TRP A 56 -4.57 -7.35 2.21
N TYR A 57 -3.25 -7.52 2.29
CA TYR A 57 -2.59 -8.22 3.39
C TYR A 57 -2.81 -7.51 4.74
N GLY A 58 -2.74 -6.19 4.77
CA GLY A 58 -2.99 -5.44 5.99
C GLY A 58 -4.44 -5.46 6.45
N LEU A 59 -5.40 -5.43 5.51
CA LEU A 59 -6.83 -5.62 5.82
C LEU A 59 -7.10 -7.04 6.35
N LEU A 60 -6.45 -8.06 5.78
CA LEU A 60 -6.52 -9.43 6.29
C LEU A 60 -6.00 -9.54 7.72
N LYS A 61 -4.89 -8.88 8.04
CA LYS A 61 -4.32 -8.86 9.40
C LYS A 61 -5.22 -8.12 10.37
N TRP A 62 -5.78 -6.98 9.97
CA TRP A 62 -6.75 -6.23 10.76
C TRP A 62 -8.00 -7.08 11.06
N ALA A 63 -8.54 -7.77 10.06
CA ALA A 63 -9.69 -8.68 10.24
C ALA A 63 -9.38 -9.86 11.18
N LYS A 64 -8.10 -10.26 11.30
CA LYS A 64 -7.62 -11.26 12.25
C LYS A 64 -7.28 -10.69 13.64
N GLY A 65 -7.58 -9.43 13.91
CA GLY A 65 -7.38 -8.80 15.22
C GLY A 65 -5.99 -8.20 15.45
N SER A 66 -5.24 -7.90 14.39
CA SER A 66 -3.97 -7.17 14.53
C SER A 66 -4.17 -5.80 15.17
N LYS A 67 -3.28 -5.41 16.09
CA LYS A 67 -3.23 -4.06 16.68
C LYS A 67 -2.62 -3.02 15.75
N GLU A 68 -1.95 -3.47 14.69
CA GLU A 68 -1.30 -2.59 13.73
C GLU A 68 -2.32 -2.01 12.74
N PRO A 69 -2.11 -0.77 12.27
CA PRO A 69 -3.01 -0.19 11.28
C PRO A 69 -2.93 -0.97 9.96
N PRO A 70 -4.04 -1.10 9.21
CA PRO A 70 -4.09 -1.90 7.99
C PRO A 70 -3.16 -1.38 6.88
N TYR A 71 -2.72 -0.12 6.92
CA TYR A 71 -1.74 0.42 5.97
C TYR A 71 -0.27 0.12 6.33
N LYS A 72 0.02 -0.49 7.48
CA LYS A 72 1.40 -0.67 7.96
C LYS A 72 2.29 -1.37 6.94
N TRP A 73 1.85 -2.50 6.41
CA TRP A 73 2.64 -3.30 5.47
C TRP A 73 2.90 -2.60 4.14
N LEU A 74 1.93 -1.81 3.67
CA LEU A 74 2.11 -0.94 2.52
C LEU A 74 3.22 0.08 2.79
N VAL A 75 3.19 0.76 3.93
CA VAL A 75 4.21 1.75 4.30
C VAL A 75 5.57 1.09 4.48
N ASP A 76 5.65 -0.01 5.24
CA ASP A 76 6.89 -0.73 5.48
C ASP A 76 7.52 -1.25 4.18
N PHE A 77 6.73 -1.70 3.21
CA PHE A 77 7.26 -2.06 1.88
C PHE A 77 7.98 -0.88 1.24
N TRP A 78 7.33 0.28 1.14
CA TRP A 78 7.92 1.42 0.43
C TRP A 78 9.08 2.07 1.17
N THR A 79 9.02 2.14 2.50
CA THR A 79 10.04 2.85 3.29
C THR A 79 11.19 1.95 3.71
N LYS A 80 10.97 0.64 3.90
CA LYS A 80 12.01 -0.28 4.40
C LYS A 80 12.39 -1.36 3.41
N GLY A 81 11.44 -1.82 2.59
CA GLY A 81 11.67 -2.92 1.66
C GLY A 81 12.14 -2.49 0.27
N ASN A 82 11.71 -1.31 -0.19
CA ASN A 82 11.95 -0.84 -1.56
C ASN A 82 12.88 0.39 -1.62
N ALA A 83 12.93 1.20 -0.56
CA ALA A 83 13.86 2.32 -0.48
C ALA A 83 15.27 1.79 -0.17
N ALA A 84 16.28 2.40 -0.80
CA ALA A 84 17.66 2.28 -0.36
C ALA A 84 17.77 2.94 1.01
N ASN A 85 18.18 2.16 2.01
CA ASN A 85 18.25 2.61 3.41
C ASN A 85 19.63 2.39 4.02
N SER A 86 20.52 1.69 3.32
CA SER A 86 21.91 1.48 3.74
C SER A 86 22.87 2.35 2.94
N LEU A 87 24.00 2.67 3.58
CA LEU A 87 25.07 3.47 2.95
C LEU A 87 25.54 2.87 1.62
N TRP A 88 25.60 1.54 1.51
CA TRP A 88 26.02 0.88 0.27
C TRP A 88 24.97 1.00 -0.84
N GLU A 89 23.69 0.88 -0.53
CA GLU A 89 22.60 1.05 -1.51
C GLU A 89 22.53 2.50 -2.01
N GLU A 90 22.70 3.48 -1.11
CA GLU A 90 22.77 4.90 -1.46
C GLU A 90 23.99 5.20 -2.35
N MET A 91 25.17 4.71 -1.97
CA MET A 91 26.39 4.88 -2.78
C MET A 91 26.26 4.27 -4.19
N ILE A 92 25.65 3.09 -4.32
CA ILE A 92 25.41 2.46 -5.63
C ILE A 92 24.42 3.28 -6.47
N ASN A 93 23.33 3.78 -5.85
CA ASN A 93 22.37 4.64 -6.54
C ASN A 93 23.03 5.92 -7.05
N ASP A 94 23.81 6.60 -6.21
CA ASP A 94 24.52 7.83 -6.57
C ASP A 94 25.53 7.59 -7.71
N TRP A 95 26.24 6.46 -7.68
CA TRP A 95 27.18 6.11 -8.75
C TRP A 95 26.48 5.78 -10.08
N THR A 96 25.29 5.18 -10.02
CA THR A 96 24.53 4.76 -11.22
C THR A 96 23.78 5.91 -11.90
N ILE A 97 23.45 6.96 -11.16
CA ILE A 97 22.69 8.13 -11.67
C ILE A 97 23.64 9.20 -12.28
N GLN A 98 24.94 9.14 -12.02
CA GLN A 98 25.96 9.96 -12.69
C GLN A 98 26.22 9.51 -14.13
#